data_AF-A0A368F8K5-F1
#
_entry.id   AF-A0A368F8K5-F1
#
_cell.length_a   1.000
_cell.length_b   1.000
_cell.length_c   1.000
_cell.angle_alpha   90.00
_cell.angle_beta   90.00
_cell.angle_gamma   90.00
#
_symmetry.space_group_name_H-M   'P 1'
#
loop_
_entity.id
_entity.type
_entity.pdbx_description
1 polymer ?
#
loop_
_entity_poly.entity_id
_entity_poly.type
_entity_poly.pdbx_seq_one_letter_code
_entity_poly.pdbx_strand_id
1 'polypeptide(L)'
;MQKQHKILLFRHIFFLKNYLTPSLANFDPLLNEYFFDRHPAVFAQVLNYYRTGKLHYPTDVCGPLFEEELQYWGLDASDTEPCCWMQLLHAKDTQETLAVLDRMDVEREDDPQLREQDTMKKFGWEEDYFQGKRTKWMYYKPRIWALFDEPYSSRSAKIIAGISVWFIFVSILSFCLKTHPSFRIPVIETTNVTYHGRSIVGVSRQTTEPHVAFGQVELICNIWFTLEIIIRFIFCPSKWGFLKSPLNNIDLVSKSRIPRFHLVILEDSHNEA
;
A
#
# COMPACT_ATOMS: atom_id res chain seq x y z
N MET A 1 21.80 6.13 -12.04
CA MET A 1 23.21 5.66 -12.12
C MET A 1 23.84 5.81 -10.74
N GLN A 2 23.68 4.79 -9.90
CA GLN A 2 24.28 4.75 -8.56
C GLN A 2 25.78 4.53 -8.71
N LYS A 3 26.60 5.38 -8.08
CA LYS A 3 28.03 5.14 -7.90
C LYS A 3 28.19 3.92 -6.99
N GLN A 4 28.44 2.76 -7.57
CA GLN A 4 28.91 1.61 -6.80
C GLN A 4 30.28 1.96 -6.21
N HIS A 5 30.35 1.96 -4.89
CA HIS A 5 31.58 2.19 -4.14
C HIS A 5 32.51 0.99 -4.34
N LYS A 6 33.47 1.14 -5.26
CA LYS A 6 34.48 0.14 -5.58
C LYS A 6 35.38 -0.13 -4.36
N ILE A 7 35.44 -1.38 -3.95
CA ILE A 7 36.36 -1.86 -2.94
C ILE A 7 37.62 -2.36 -3.67
N LEU A 8 38.70 -1.59 -3.64
CA LEU A 8 39.98 -1.98 -4.25
C LEU A 8 40.84 -2.75 -3.25
N LEU A 9 41.03 -4.05 -3.49
CA LEU A 9 41.93 -4.92 -2.73
C LEU A 9 43.37 -4.81 -3.25
N PHE A 10 44.13 -3.78 -2.84
CA PHE A 10 45.55 -3.69 -3.18
C PHE A 10 46.43 -4.56 -2.24
N ARG A 11 46.93 -5.66 -2.80
CA ARG A 11 48.30 -6.23 -2.64
C ARG A 11 48.85 -6.63 -1.25
N HIS A 12 48.16 -6.45 -0.12
CA HIS A 12 48.73 -6.71 1.22
C HIS A 12 47.87 -7.58 2.15
N ILE A 13 47.35 -8.71 1.67
CA ILE A 13 46.69 -9.70 2.54
C ILE A 13 47.16 -11.10 2.15
N PHE A 14 48.27 -11.52 2.77
CA PHE A 14 48.88 -12.83 2.52
C PHE A 14 47.97 -14.01 2.97
N PHE A 15 46.97 -13.75 3.81
CA PHE A 15 46.06 -14.74 4.40
C PHE A 15 44.76 -15.01 3.64
N LEU A 16 44.27 -14.06 2.82
CA LEU A 16 43.10 -14.29 1.95
C LEU A 16 43.41 -15.22 0.76
N LYS A 17 44.69 -15.56 0.56
CA LYS A 17 45.19 -16.37 -0.56
C LYS A 17 44.64 -17.82 -0.58
N ASN A 18 44.12 -18.31 0.55
CA ASN A 18 43.46 -19.61 0.64
C ASN A 18 41.98 -19.58 0.18
N TYR A 19 41.35 -18.40 0.13
CA TYR A 19 39.95 -18.21 -0.31
C TYR A 19 39.84 -17.49 -1.66
N LEU A 20 40.86 -16.72 -2.03
CA LEU A 20 40.95 -15.98 -3.29
C LEU A 20 41.88 -16.72 -4.26
N THR A 21 41.31 -17.63 -5.06
CA THR A 21 42.01 -18.24 -6.19
C THR A 21 41.76 -17.43 -7.47
N PRO A 22 42.72 -17.40 -8.42
CA PRO A 22 42.50 -16.79 -9.73
C PRO A 22 41.44 -17.52 -10.58
N SER A 23 40.91 -18.65 -10.09
CA SER A 23 39.78 -19.37 -10.67
C SER A 23 38.41 -18.86 -10.17
N LEU A 24 38.36 -17.91 -9.23
CA LEU A 24 37.09 -17.28 -8.84
C LEU A 24 36.54 -16.44 -10.00
N ALA A 25 35.23 -16.52 -10.23
CA ALA A 25 34.52 -15.72 -11.23
C ALA A 25 34.65 -14.19 -11.02
N ASN A 26 35.09 -13.78 -9.83
CA ASN A 26 35.21 -12.40 -9.39
C ASN A 26 36.60 -11.78 -9.65
N PHE A 27 37.52 -12.52 -10.26
CA PHE A 27 38.87 -12.05 -10.58
C PHE A 27 38.93 -11.46 -11.98
N ASP A 28 39.34 -10.20 -12.11
CA ASP A 28 39.65 -9.58 -13.39
C ASP A 28 41.15 -9.77 -13.71
N PRO A 29 41.52 -10.61 -14.68
CA PRO A 29 42.91 -10.89 -15.00
C PRO A 29 43.63 -9.72 -15.69
N LEU A 30 42.90 -8.76 -16.27
CA LEU A 30 43.50 -7.60 -16.97
C LEU A 30 43.97 -6.55 -15.97
N LEU A 31 43.17 -6.32 -14.93
CA LEU A 31 43.45 -5.34 -13.88
C LEU A 31 44.09 -5.99 -12.63
N ASN A 32 44.16 -7.32 -12.60
CA ASN A 32 44.67 -8.12 -11.48
C ASN A 32 44.01 -7.73 -10.15
N GLU A 33 42.70 -7.51 -10.18
CA GLU A 33 41.88 -7.11 -9.04
C GLU A 33 40.68 -8.04 -8.85
N TYR A 34 40.13 -8.05 -7.64
CA TYR A 34 38.95 -8.84 -7.30
C TYR A 34 37.75 -7.92 -7.07
N PHE A 35 36.61 -8.26 -7.65
CA PHE A 35 35.37 -7.51 -7.53
C PHE A 35 34.36 -8.23 -6.63
N PHE A 36 33.90 -7.52 -5.59
CA PHE A 36 32.84 -7.99 -4.70
C PHE A 36 31.71 -6.97 -4.66
N ASP A 37 30.51 -7.37 -5.08
CA ASP A 37 29.29 -6.55 -4.95
C ASP A 37 28.66 -6.77 -3.56
N ARG A 38 29.38 -6.33 -2.52
CA ARG A 38 29.06 -6.56 -1.10
C ARG A 38 29.19 -5.29 -0.27
N HIS A 39 28.79 -5.33 1.01
CA HIS A 39 28.68 -4.13 1.83
C HIS A 39 30.06 -3.51 2.13
N PRO A 40 30.35 -2.27 1.67
CA PRO A 40 31.69 -1.70 1.74
C PRO A 40 32.15 -1.35 3.15
N ALA A 41 31.23 -0.97 4.05
CA ALA A 41 31.59 -0.62 5.43
C ALA A 41 32.01 -1.85 6.25
N VAL A 42 31.38 -3.01 6.01
CA VAL A 42 31.71 -4.25 6.72
C VAL A 42 33.03 -4.80 6.21
N PHE A 43 33.23 -4.73 4.89
CA PHE A 43 34.47 -5.14 4.27
C PHE A 43 35.71 -4.43 4.86
N ALA A 44 35.59 -3.14 5.24
CA ALA A 44 36.67 -2.44 5.91
C ALA A 44 37.08 -3.10 7.24
N GLN A 45 36.12 -3.61 8.01
CA GLN A 45 36.40 -4.34 9.26
C GLN A 45 36.97 -5.72 9.01
N VAL A 46 36.47 -6.45 8.01
CA VAL A 46 37.02 -7.73 7.56
C VAL A 46 38.48 -7.56 7.14
N LEU A 47 38.77 -6.52 6.35
CA LEU A 47 40.13 -6.19 5.94
C LEU A 47 41.04 -5.87 7.13
N ASN A 48 40.55 -5.10 8.10
CA ASN A 48 41.29 -4.78 9.31
C ASN A 48 41.57 -6.02 10.16
N TYR A 49 40.62 -6.95 10.26
CA TYR A 49 40.81 -8.23 10.95
C TYR A 49 41.97 -9.03 10.32
N TYR A 50 42.01 -9.18 8.99
CA TYR A 50 43.13 -9.88 8.34
C TYR A 50 44.48 -9.14 8.46
N ARG A 51 44.49 -7.82 8.71
CA ARG A 51 45.72 -7.03 8.88
C ARG A 51 46.22 -7.00 10.32
N THR A 52 45.31 -6.98 11.29
CA THR A 52 45.62 -6.70 12.71
C THR A 52 45.31 -7.87 13.64
N GLY A 53 44.51 -8.84 13.17
CA GLY A 53 43.97 -9.94 13.96
C GLY A 53 42.78 -9.55 14.85
N LYS A 54 42.28 -8.30 14.78
CA LYS A 54 41.25 -7.76 15.67
C LYS A 54 39.98 -7.43 14.91
N LEU A 55 38.85 -7.99 15.33
CA LEU A 55 37.54 -7.75 14.70
C LEU A 55 36.73 -6.76 15.53
N HIS A 56 36.28 -5.68 14.89
CA HIS A 56 35.44 -4.67 15.54
C HIS A 56 34.07 -4.58 14.87
N TYR A 57 33.04 -4.39 15.69
CA TYR A 57 31.68 -4.24 15.22
C TYR A 57 31.44 -2.82 14.67
N PRO A 58 30.98 -2.67 13.41
CA PRO A 58 30.67 -1.36 12.82
C PRO A 58 29.37 -0.75 13.41
N THR A 59 29.41 0.54 13.80
CA THR A 59 28.27 1.21 14.45
C THR A 59 27.13 1.59 13.50
N ASP A 60 27.38 1.56 12.20
CA ASP A 60 26.48 1.98 11.12
C ASP A 60 25.76 0.80 10.44
N VAL A 61 25.92 -0.41 10.96
CA VAL A 61 25.42 -1.65 10.36
C VAL A 61 24.61 -2.45 11.38
N CYS A 62 23.52 -3.07 10.92
CA CYS A 62 22.71 -3.96 11.76
C CYS A 62 23.38 -5.33 11.99
N GLY A 63 23.08 -5.97 13.12
CA GLY A 63 23.68 -7.25 13.52
C GLY A 63 23.56 -8.35 12.46
N PRO A 64 22.35 -8.61 11.91
CA PRO A 64 22.16 -9.65 10.90
C PRO A 64 23.03 -9.45 9.66
N LEU A 65 23.13 -8.21 9.16
CA LEU A 65 23.93 -7.89 7.98
C LEU A 65 25.43 -8.10 8.26
N PHE A 66 25.88 -7.75 9.47
CA PHE A 66 27.26 -7.99 9.87
C PHE A 66 27.56 -9.50 9.93
N GLU A 67 26.67 -10.31 10.50
CA GLU A 67 26.82 -11.76 10.61
C GLU A 67 26.80 -12.45 9.23
N GLU A 68 25.90 -12.05 8.32
CA GLU A 68 25.87 -12.55 6.93
C GLU A 68 27.17 -12.26 6.15
N GLU A 69 27.74 -11.08 6.35
CA GLU A 69 29.02 -10.73 5.76
C GLU A 69 30.16 -11.54 6.39
N LEU A 70 30.23 -11.63 7.72
CA LEU A 70 31.24 -12.46 8.40
C LEU A 70 31.17 -13.92 7.93
N GLN A 71 29.97 -14.49 7.83
CA GLN A 71 29.76 -15.85 7.33
C GLN A 71 30.24 -16.00 5.88
N TYR A 72 29.99 -15.01 5.01
CA TYR A 72 30.50 -15.01 3.63
C TYR A 72 32.02 -15.00 3.58
N TRP A 73 32.67 -14.22 4.44
CA TRP A 73 34.13 -14.16 4.56
C TRP A 73 34.73 -15.32 5.37
N GLY A 74 33.89 -16.22 5.92
CA GLY A 74 34.32 -17.36 6.72
C GLY A 74 34.88 -16.98 8.10
N LEU A 75 34.46 -15.84 8.63
CA LEU A 75 34.83 -15.34 9.95
C LEU A 75 33.72 -15.67 10.96
N ASP A 76 34.09 -15.99 12.20
CA ASP A 76 33.12 -16.19 13.28
C ASP A 76 32.90 -14.89 14.06
N ALA A 77 31.65 -14.61 14.42
CA ALA A 77 31.31 -13.42 15.20
C ALA A 77 31.91 -13.46 16.63
N SER A 78 32.28 -14.64 17.13
CA SER A 78 32.92 -14.81 18.44
C SER A 78 34.34 -14.22 18.50
N ASP A 79 34.99 -13.99 17.35
CA ASP A 79 36.32 -13.37 17.26
C ASP A 79 36.29 -11.84 17.47
N THR A 80 35.11 -11.28 17.73
CA THR A 80 34.93 -9.85 18.00
C THR A 80 35.65 -9.43 19.28
N GLU A 81 36.35 -8.31 19.24
CA GLU A 81 37.08 -7.77 20.39
C GLU A 81 36.13 -7.36 21.53
N PRO A 82 36.58 -7.44 22.81
CA PRO A 82 35.74 -7.15 23.98
C PRO A 82 35.08 -5.77 23.99
N CYS A 83 35.72 -4.76 23.39
CA CYS A 83 35.17 -3.41 23.29
C CYS A 83 33.86 -3.31 22.48
N CYS A 84 33.55 -4.34 21.68
CA CYS A 84 32.38 -4.39 20.82
C CYS A 84 31.36 -5.45 21.26
N TRP A 85 31.64 -6.24 22.31
CA TRP A 85 30.76 -7.30 22.79
C TRP A 85 29.39 -6.77 23.19
N MET A 86 29.33 -5.59 23.82
CA MET A 86 28.05 -5.01 24.23
C MET A 86 27.15 -4.71 23.03
N GLN A 87 27.70 -4.12 21.98
CA GLN A 87 26.95 -3.83 20.76
C GLN A 87 26.53 -5.12 20.02
N LEU A 88 27.45 -6.09 19.90
CA LEU A 88 27.16 -7.37 19.26
C LEU A 88 26.09 -8.15 20.02
N LEU A 89 26.21 -8.24 21.35
CA LEU A 89 25.25 -8.94 22.21
C LEU A 89 23.88 -8.26 22.15
N HIS A 90 23.83 -6.93 22.25
CA HIS A 90 22.58 -6.19 22.12
C HIS A 90 21.91 -6.46 20.77
N ALA A 91 22.67 -6.48 19.66
CA ALA A 91 22.12 -6.80 18.36
C ALA A 91 21.54 -8.23 18.33
N LYS A 92 22.23 -9.22 18.90
CA LYS A 92 21.73 -10.60 19.01
C LYS A 92 20.48 -10.70 19.89
N ASP A 93 20.49 -10.11 21.08
CA ASP A 93 19.35 -10.12 22.00
C ASP A 93 18.11 -9.47 21.36
N THR A 94 18.28 -8.34 20.65
CA THR A 94 17.17 -7.70 19.94
C THR A 94 16.60 -8.59 18.84
N GLN A 95 17.43 -9.35 18.13
CA GLN A 95 16.97 -10.26 17.09
C GLN A 95 16.24 -11.47 17.68
N GLU A 96 16.75 -12.06 18.76
CA GLU A 96 16.09 -13.18 19.44
C GLU A 96 14.75 -12.76 20.03
N THR A 97 14.69 -11.60 20.68
CA THR A 97 13.44 -11.06 21.23
C THR A 97 12.41 -10.78 20.13
N LEU A 98 12.80 -10.18 19.01
CA LEU A 98 11.93 -10.00 17.85
C LEU A 98 11.43 -11.33 17.28
N ALA A 99 12.30 -12.34 17.18
CA ALA A 99 11.91 -13.67 16.70
C ALA A 99 10.93 -14.38 17.64
N VAL A 100 11.06 -14.18 18.96
CA VAL A 100 10.09 -14.68 19.95
C VAL A 100 8.74 -13.96 19.79
N LEU A 101 8.75 -12.63 19.64
CA LEU A 101 7.53 -11.85 19.43
C LEU A 101 6.78 -12.28 18.16
N ASP A 102 7.49 -12.47 17.05
CA ASP A 102 6.90 -12.93 15.78
C ASP A 102 6.25 -14.31 15.92
N ARG A 103 6.91 -15.25 16.62
CA ARG A 103 6.32 -16.57 16.93
C ARG A 103 5.06 -16.44 17.78
N MET A 104 5.09 -15.59 18.81
CA MET A 104 3.93 -15.36 19.67
C MET A 104 2.75 -14.72 18.91
N ASP A 105 3.03 -13.84 17.95
CA ASP A 105 2.00 -13.23 17.10
C ASP A 105 1.35 -14.27 16.17
N VAL A 106 2.15 -15.15 15.55
CA VAL A 106 1.64 -16.27 14.73
C VAL A 106 0.81 -17.25 15.57
N GLU A 107 1.32 -17.67 16.74
CA GLU A 107 0.59 -18.56 17.66
C GLU A 107 -0.73 -17.94 18.13
N ARG A 108 -0.75 -16.62 18.38
CA ARG A 108 -1.96 -15.88 18.73
C ARG A 108 -2.99 -15.87 17.60
N GLU A 109 -2.56 -15.72 16.35
CA GLU A 109 -3.45 -15.70 15.18
C GLU A 109 -4.11 -17.07 14.93
N ASP A 110 -3.38 -18.15 15.21
CA ASP A 110 -3.87 -19.52 15.04
C ASP A 110 -4.87 -19.94 16.13
N ASP A 111 -4.76 -19.41 17.35
CA ASP A 111 -5.70 -19.69 18.44
C ASP A 111 -7.09 -19.06 18.19
N PRO A 112 -8.15 -19.89 17.99
CA PRO A 112 -9.49 -19.37 17.69
C PRO A 112 -10.10 -18.52 18.80
N GLN A 113 -9.73 -18.77 20.07
CA GLN A 113 -10.29 -18.12 21.24
C GLN A 113 -9.65 -16.75 21.45
N LEU A 114 -8.33 -16.62 21.30
CA LEU A 114 -7.66 -15.32 21.32
C LEU A 114 -8.12 -14.43 20.16
N ARG A 115 -8.30 -15.01 18.95
CA ARG A 115 -8.84 -14.26 17.81
C ARG A 115 -10.25 -13.71 18.06
N GLU A 116 -11.11 -14.47 18.74
CA GLU A 116 -12.43 -13.99 19.15
C GLU A 116 -12.27 -12.84 20.16
N GLN A 117 -11.39 -12.98 21.15
CA GLN A 117 -11.13 -11.95 22.15
C GLN A 117 -10.62 -10.64 21.53
N ASP A 118 -9.64 -10.69 20.63
CA ASP A 118 -9.10 -9.52 19.93
C ASP A 118 -10.18 -8.84 19.08
N THR A 119 -11.05 -9.64 18.46
CA THR A 119 -12.23 -9.13 17.75
C THR A 119 -13.15 -8.39 18.72
N MET A 120 -13.49 -8.96 19.88
CA MET A 120 -14.37 -8.31 20.85
C MET A 120 -13.76 -7.03 21.43
N LYS A 121 -12.46 -7.03 21.68
CA LYS A 121 -11.72 -5.84 22.11
C LYS A 121 -11.79 -4.72 21.09
N LYS A 122 -11.61 -5.02 19.79
CA LYS A 122 -11.70 -4.03 18.70
C LYS A 122 -13.06 -3.34 18.61
N PHE A 123 -14.14 -4.06 18.94
CA PHE A 123 -15.50 -3.53 18.94
C PHE A 123 -15.97 -2.96 20.29
N GLY A 124 -15.13 -3.03 21.33
CA GLY A 124 -15.46 -2.54 22.68
C GLY A 124 -16.45 -3.42 23.45
N TRP A 125 -16.53 -4.71 23.12
CA TRP A 125 -17.44 -5.69 23.73
C TRP A 125 -16.74 -6.65 24.69
N GLU A 126 -15.58 -6.27 25.21
CA GLU A 126 -14.77 -7.10 26.10
C GLU A 126 -15.54 -7.48 27.38
N GLU A 127 -16.21 -6.52 28.03
CA GLU A 127 -17.01 -6.77 29.23
C GLU A 127 -18.21 -7.70 28.97
N ASP A 128 -18.92 -7.51 27.86
CA ASP A 128 -20.06 -8.35 27.49
C ASP A 128 -19.65 -9.77 27.13
N TYR A 129 -18.45 -9.95 26.56
CA TYR A 129 -17.85 -11.26 26.30
C TYR A 129 -17.57 -12.01 27.61
N PHE A 130 -16.92 -11.36 28.58
CA PHE A 130 -16.66 -11.95 29.90
C PHE A 130 -17.94 -12.21 30.71
N GLN A 131 -18.98 -11.40 30.51
CA GLN A 131 -20.32 -11.60 31.10
C GLN A 131 -21.14 -12.70 30.40
N GLY A 132 -20.61 -13.32 29.34
CA GLY A 132 -21.29 -14.40 28.61
C GLY A 132 -22.47 -13.96 27.75
N LYS A 133 -22.65 -12.65 27.49
CA LYS A 133 -23.73 -12.14 26.64
C LYS A 133 -23.36 -12.34 25.17
N ARG A 134 -23.90 -13.40 24.56
CA ARG A 134 -23.64 -13.70 23.14
C ARG A 134 -24.84 -13.30 22.27
N THR A 135 -24.74 -12.17 21.59
CA THR A 135 -25.74 -11.77 20.57
C THR A 135 -25.30 -12.23 19.17
N LYS A 136 -26.26 -12.61 18.30
CA LYS A 136 -25.92 -12.99 16.91
C LYS A 136 -25.26 -11.84 16.14
N TRP A 137 -25.63 -10.60 16.44
CA TRP A 137 -25.05 -9.39 15.85
C TRP A 137 -23.54 -9.26 16.12
N MET A 138 -23.10 -9.68 17.32
CA MET A 138 -21.69 -9.68 17.72
C MET A 138 -20.83 -10.62 16.86
N TYR A 139 -21.42 -11.63 16.24
CA TYR A 139 -20.75 -12.51 15.27
C TYR A 139 -20.82 -11.98 13.83
N TYR A 140 -21.98 -11.45 13.41
CA TYR A 140 -22.15 -10.99 12.03
C TYR A 140 -21.45 -9.65 11.76
N LYS A 141 -21.46 -8.73 12.73
CA LYS A 141 -20.91 -7.37 12.55
C LYS A 141 -19.41 -7.40 12.22
N PRO A 142 -18.53 -8.10 12.97
CA PRO A 142 -17.11 -8.15 12.65
C PRO A 142 -16.82 -8.86 11.32
N ARG A 143 -17.59 -9.89 10.97
CA ARG A 143 -17.41 -10.63 9.71
C ARG A 143 -17.73 -9.77 8.48
N ILE A 144 -18.84 -9.04 8.52
CA ILE A 144 -19.21 -8.13 7.42
C ILE A 144 -18.24 -6.96 7.37
N TRP A 145 -17.81 -6.44 8.52
CA TRP A 145 -16.81 -5.39 8.58
C TRP A 145 -15.47 -5.83 7.94
N ALA A 146 -14.95 -6.99 8.32
CA ALA A 146 -13.71 -7.54 7.76
C ALA A 146 -13.80 -7.80 6.24
N LEU A 147 -15.00 -8.13 5.73
CA LEU A 147 -15.21 -8.35 4.30
C LEU A 147 -14.96 -7.10 3.44
N PHE A 148 -15.26 -5.91 3.98
CA PHE A 148 -15.17 -4.64 3.26
C PHE A 148 -13.96 -3.79 3.64
N ASP A 149 -13.40 -3.99 4.83
CA ASP A 149 -12.23 -3.24 5.32
C ASP A 149 -10.92 -4.01 5.06
N GLU A 150 -10.94 -5.34 5.15
CA GLU A 150 -9.77 -6.21 5.05
C GLU A 150 -9.84 -7.10 3.79
N PRO A 151 -9.33 -6.64 2.63
CA PRO A 151 -9.49 -7.33 1.35
C PRO A 151 -8.81 -8.71 1.32
N TYR A 152 -7.85 -8.96 2.21
CA TYR A 152 -7.12 -10.22 2.31
C TYR A 152 -7.76 -11.24 3.24
N SER A 153 -8.77 -10.85 4.02
CA SER A 153 -9.38 -11.69 5.08
C SER A 153 -10.02 -12.99 4.56
N SER A 154 -10.60 -12.97 3.37
CA SER A 154 -11.34 -14.11 2.81
C SER A 154 -11.36 -14.09 1.29
N ARG A 155 -11.65 -15.23 0.66
CA ARG A 155 -11.84 -15.29 -0.81
C ARG A 155 -12.96 -14.35 -1.28
N SER A 156 -14.04 -14.25 -0.50
CA SER A 156 -15.13 -13.31 -0.76
C SER A 156 -14.69 -11.84 -0.62
N ALA A 157 -13.84 -11.52 0.35
CA ALA A 157 -13.29 -10.16 0.51
C ALA A 157 -12.45 -9.77 -0.70
N LYS A 158 -11.63 -10.69 -1.20
CA LYS A 158 -10.83 -10.49 -2.43
C LYS A 158 -11.69 -10.20 -3.65
N ILE A 159 -12.81 -10.91 -3.81
CA ILE A 159 -13.75 -10.68 -4.91
C ILE A 159 -14.40 -9.30 -4.81
N ILE A 160 -14.90 -8.93 -3.62
CA ILE A 160 -15.53 -7.62 -3.40
C ILE A 160 -14.54 -6.48 -3.62
N ALA A 161 -13.32 -6.60 -3.08
CA ALA A 161 -12.25 -5.64 -3.32
C ALA A 161 -11.91 -5.51 -4.82
N GLY A 162 -11.87 -6.63 -5.55
CA GLY A 162 -11.68 -6.64 -7.00
C GLY A 162 -12.80 -5.91 -7.75
N ILE A 163 -14.06 -6.10 -7.34
CA ILE A 163 -15.21 -5.38 -7.91
C ILE A 163 -15.11 -3.88 -7.64
N SER A 164 -14.78 -3.48 -6.41
CA SER A 164 -14.60 -2.06 -6.06
C SER A 164 -13.50 -1.40 -6.88
N VAL A 165 -12.37 -2.07 -7.07
CA VAL A 165 -11.27 -1.59 -7.94
C VAL A 165 -11.73 -1.46 -9.39
N TRP A 166 -12.51 -2.41 -9.89
CA TRP A 166 -13.08 -2.32 -11.24
C TRP A 166 -14.01 -1.11 -11.42
N PHE A 167 -14.90 -0.84 -10.45
CA PHE A 167 -15.75 0.36 -10.47
C PHE A 167 -14.93 1.66 -10.41
N ILE A 168 -13.80 1.69 -9.70
CA ILE A 168 -12.87 2.82 -9.71
C ILE A 168 -12.33 3.04 -11.13
N PHE A 169 -11.86 1.99 -11.82
CA PHE A 169 -11.38 2.11 -13.19
C PHE A 169 -12.46 2.60 -14.16
N VAL A 170 -13.67 2.04 -14.09
CA VAL A 170 -14.79 2.44 -14.95
C VAL A 170 -15.18 3.90 -14.74
N SER A 171 -15.23 4.36 -13.47
CA SER A 171 -15.58 5.77 -13.17
C SER A 171 -14.52 6.76 -13.68
N ILE A 172 -13.23 6.45 -13.52
CA ILE A 172 -12.14 7.27 -14.06
C ILE A 172 -12.18 7.29 -15.58
N LEU A 173 -12.36 6.14 -16.23
CA LEU A 173 -12.45 6.06 -17.69
C LEU A 173 -13.64 6.85 -18.22
N SER A 174 -14.81 6.74 -17.60
CA SER A 174 -16.01 7.52 -17.95
C SER A 174 -15.75 9.02 -17.83
N PHE A 175 -15.10 9.46 -16.75
CA PHE A 175 -14.73 10.86 -16.55
C PHE A 175 -13.75 11.39 -17.63
N CYS A 176 -12.73 10.59 -17.96
CA CYS A 176 -11.79 10.91 -19.03
C CYS A 176 -12.49 11.02 -20.39
N LEU A 177 -13.37 10.07 -20.74
CA LEU A 177 -14.11 10.07 -22.00
C LEU A 177 -15.11 11.22 -22.11
N LYS A 178 -15.76 11.59 -21.00
CA LYS A 178 -16.64 12.76 -20.90
C LYS A 178 -15.90 14.08 -21.19
N THR A 179 -14.61 14.14 -20.86
CA THR A 179 -13.77 15.31 -21.12
C THR A 179 -13.26 15.38 -22.55
N HIS A 180 -13.20 14.25 -23.25
CA HIS A 180 -12.63 14.18 -24.59
C HIS A 180 -13.53 14.82 -25.66
N PRO A 181 -13.00 15.73 -26.49
CA PRO A 181 -13.80 16.53 -27.44
C PRO A 181 -14.51 15.69 -28.51
N SER A 182 -13.98 14.52 -28.89
CA SER A 182 -14.63 13.66 -29.90
C SER A 182 -15.91 12.97 -29.42
N PHE A 183 -16.16 12.93 -28.10
CA PHE A 183 -17.37 12.32 -27.52
C PHE A 183 -18.40 13.34 -27.04
N ARG A 184 -18.20 14.63 -27.35
CA ARG A 184 -19.17 15.69 -27.05
C ARG A 184 -20.05 15.97 -28.27
N ILE A 185 -21.35 15.82 -28.10
CA ILE A 185 -22.33 16.07 -29.15
C ILE A 185 -22.61 17.57 -29.19
N PRO A 186 -22.51 18.24 -30.35
CA PRO A 186 -22.92 19.63 -30.47
C PRO A 186 -24.45 19.76 -30.40
N VAL A 187 -24.93 20.54 -29.45
CA VAL A 187 -26.34 20.95 -29.40
C VAL A 187 -26.51 22.12 -30.37
N ILE A 188 -27.38 21.94 -31.37
CA ILE A 188 -27.65 22.94 -32.41
C ILE A 188 -28.98 23.59 -32.08
N GLU A 189 -28.95 24.88 -31.74
CA GLU A 189 -30.17 25.65 -31.48
C GLU A 189 -30.52 26.48 -32.74
N THR A 190 -31.76 26.34 -33.19
CA THR A 190 -32.25 26.97 -34.42
C THR A 190 -32.99 28.25 -34.04
N THR A 191 -32.36 29.40 -34.25
CA THR A 191 -33.01 30.69 -33.99
C THR A 191 -33.63 31.23 -35.28
N ASN A 192 -34.95 31.39 -35.28
CA ASN A 192 -35.66 32.02 -36.39
C ASN A 192 -35.64 33.54 -36.18
N VAL A 193 -34.85 34.25 -36.98
CA VAL A 193 -34.76 35.71 -36.93
C VAL A 193 -35.43 36.29 -38.18
N THR A 194 -36.49 37.06 -37.99
CA THR A 194 -37.21 37.70 -39.10
C THR A 194 -36.65 39.10 -39.34
N TYR A 195 -36.13 39.37 -40.54
CA TYR A 195 -35.59 40.67 -40.93
C TYR A 195 -36.20 41.13 -42.26
N HIS A 196 -36.80 42.33 -42.30
CA HIS A 196 -37.49 42.88 -43.47
C HIS A 196 -38.49 41.92 -44.17
N GLY A 197 -39.31 41.20 -43.41
CA GLY A 197 -40.31 40.27 -43.95
C GLY A 197 -39.73 38.97 -44.52
N ARG A 198 -38.42 38.73 -44.39
CA ARG A 198 -37.75 37.46 -44.67
C ARG A 198 -37.40 36.76 -43.37
N SER A 199 -37.82 35.50 -43.23
CA SER A 199 -37.41 34.62 -42.14
C SER A 199 -36.02 34.06 -42.45
N ILE A 200 -35.03 34.40 -41.64
CA ILE A 200 -33.67 33.86 -41.74
C ILE A 200 -33.47 32.89 -40.58
N VAL A 201 -33.10 31.66 -40.91
CA VAL A 201 -32.80 30.62 -39.92
C VAL A 201 -31.32 30.74 -39.56
N GLY A 202 -31.04 31.29 -38.38
CA GLY A 202 -29.69 31.36 -37.81
C GLY A 202 -29.39 30.09 -37.04
N VAL A 203 -28.40 29.32 -37.51
CA VAL A 203 -27.91 28.12 -36.83
C VAL A 203 -26.64 28.51 -36.08
N SER A 204 -26.70 28.56 -34.74
CA SER A 204 -25.53 28.87 -33.91
C SER A 204 -25.17 27.68 -33.01
N ARG A 205 -23.88 27.37 -32.89
CA ARG A 205 -23.36 26.29 -32.04
C ARG A 205 -22.92 26.90 -30.70
N GLN A 206 -23.75 26.79 -29.67
CA GLN A 206 -23.51 27.42 -28.37
C GLN A 206 -22.75 26.50 -27.39
N THR A 207 -23.06 25.20 -27.36
CA THR A 207 -22.52 24.27 -26.36
C THR A 207 -22.39 22.84 -26.88
N THR A 208 -21.46 22.08 -26.29
CA THR A 208 -21.29 20.65 -26.55
C THR A 208 -21.59 19.87 -25.28
N GLU A 209 -22.53 18.94 -25.33
CA GLU A 209 -22.92 18.14 -24.18
C GLU A 209 -22.35 16.72 -24.29
N PRO A 210 -21.94 16.10 -23.16
CA PRO A 210 -21.50 14.71 -23.16
C PRO A 210 -22.69 13.78 -23.41
N HIS A 211 -22.43 12.64 -24.06
CA HIS A 211 -23.45 11.62 -24.30
C HIS A 211 -24.08 11.13 -22.98
N VAL A 212 -25.41 10.99 -22.96
CA VAL A 212 -26.21 10.59 -21.76
C VAL A 212 -25.73 9.32 -21.08
N ALA A 213 -25.17 8.37 -21.84
CA ALA A 213 -24.59 7.12 -21.34
C ALA A 213 -23.48 7.34 -20.29
N PHE A 214 -22.65 8.37 -20.43
CA PHE A 214 -21.61 8.66 -19.44
C PHE A 214 -22.19 9.08 -18.08
N GLY A 215 -23.33 9.79 -18.11
CA GLY A 215 -24.08 10.15 -16.90
C GLY A 215 -24.66 8.93 -16.18
N GLN A 216 -25.17 7.95 -16.93
CA GLN A 216 -25.69 6.70 -16.35
C GLN A 216 -24.59 5.86 -15.68
N VAL A 217 -23.42 5.74 -16.33
CA VAL A 217 -22.26 5.04 -15.76
C VAL A 217 -21.79 5.72 -14.48
N GLU A 218 -21.70 7.05 -14.48
CA GLU A 218 -21.33 7.86 -13.31
C GLU A 218 -22.31 7.65 -12.14
N LEU A 219 -23.61 7.63 -12.42
CA LEU A 219 -24.65 7.37 -11.42
C LEU A 219 -24.51 5.98 -10.79
N ILE A 220 -24.35 4.93 -11.61
CA ILE A 220 -24.21 3.56 -11.12
C ILE A 220 -22.95 3.41 -10.26
N CYS A 221 -21.82 3.97 -10.69
CA CYS A 221 -20.58 3.94 -9.90
C CYS A 221 -20.75 4.68 -8.57
N ASN A 222 -21.42 5.83 -8.56
CA ASN A 222 -21.68 6.58 -7.34
C ASN A 222 -22.60 5.82 -6.38
N ILE A 223 -23.62 5.12 -6.87
CA ILE A 223 -24.47 4.24 -6.05
C ILE A 223 -23.64 3.10 -5.44
N TRP A 224 -22.73 2.49 -6.20
CA TRP A 224 -21.85 1.45 -5.66
C TRP A 224 -20.98 2.00 -4.52
N PHE A 225 -20.30 3.13 -4.73
CA PHE A 225 -19.47 3.74 -3.70
C PHE A 225 -20.29 4.22 -2.49
N THR A 226 -21.51 4.74 -2.68
CA THR A 226 -22.37 5.14 -1.54
C THR A 226 -22.73 3.92 -0.70
N LEU A 227 -23.13 2.81 -1.33
CA LEU A 227 -23.41 1.55 -0.63
C LEU A 227 -22.19 1.05 0.15
N GLU A 228 -21.00 1.09 -0.47
CA GLU A 228 -19.75 0.67 0.17
C GLU A 228 -19.46 1.48 1.45
N ILE A 229 -19.60 2.81 1.39
CA ILE A 229 -19.47 3.67 2.58
C ILE A 229 -20.54 3.39 3.62
N ILE A 230 -21.80 3.24 3.22
CA ILE A 230 -22.91 3.03 4.15
C ILE A 230 -22.69 1.74 4.93
N ILE A 231 -22.29 0.67 4.24
CA ILE A 231 -21.94 -0.61 4.85
C ILE A 231 -20.78 -0.41 5.83
N ARG A 232 -19.66 0.21 5.41
CA ARG A 232 -18.54 0.46 6.32
C ARG A 232 -18.93 1.28 7.54
N PHE A 233 -19.80 2.29 7.38
CA PHE A 233 -20.29 3.11 8.49
C PHE A 233 -21.15 2.33 9.49
N ILE A 234 -22.07 1.48 9.01
CA ILE A 234 -22.94 0.65 9.85
C ILE A 234 -22.13 -0.38 10.65
N PHE A 235 -21.15 -1.00 9.99
CA PHE A 235 -20.41 -2.13 10.55
C PHE A 235 -19.12 -1.72 11.28
N CYS A 236 -18.73 -0.44 11.28
CA CYS A 236 -17.54 0.04 11.97
C CYS A 236 -17.59 -0.14 13.51
N PRO A 237 -16.45 -0.41 14.18
CA PRO A 237 -16.35 -0.38 15.63
C PRO A 237 -16.64 1.00 16.23
N SER A 238 -16.09 2.09 15.67
CA SER A 238 -16.26 3.45 16.21
C SER A 238 -16.71 4.47 15.14
N LYS A 239 -17.95 4.96 15.25
CA LYS A 239 -18.53 5.91 14.29
C LYS A 239 -17.73 7.23 14.20
N TRP A 240 -17.27 7.73 15.35
CA TRP A 240 -16.47 8.96 15.42
C TRP A 240 -15.04 8.78 14.90
N GLY A 241 -14.45 7.60 15.07
CA GLY A 241 -13.14 7.28 14.47
C GLY A 241 -13.25 7.20 12.96
N PHE A 242 -14.31 6.56 12.46
CA PHE A 242 -14.59 6.45 11.03
C PHE A 242 -14.79 7.81 10.35
N LEU A 243 -15.55 8.73 10.96
CA LEU A 243 -15.75 10.09 10.42
C LEU A 243 -14.50 10.97 10.52
N LYS A 244 -13.55 10.68 11.40
CA LYS A 244 -12.26 11.38 11.45
C LYS A 244 -11.27 10.87 10.40
N SER A 245 -11.54 9.73 9.77
CA SER A 245 -10.66 9.19 8.73
C SER A 245 -10.70 10.08 7.48
N PRO A 246 -9.55 10.61 7.02
CA PRO A 246 -9.51 11.53 5.88
C PRO A 246 -10.01 10.88 4.58
N LEU A 247 -9.80 9.56 4.41
CA LEU A 247 -10.27 8.81 3.24
C LEU A 247 -11.79 8.78 3.16
N ASN A 248 -12.46 8.57 4.30
CA ASN A 248 -13.91 8.53 4.35
C ASN A 248 -14.52 9.93 4.17
N ASN A 249 -13.82 10.98 4.62
CA ASN A 249 -14.24 12.36 4.40
C ASN A 249 -14.16 12.79 2.92
N ILE A 250 -13.15 12.34 2.18
CA ILE A 250 -13.02 12.65 0.74
C ILE A 250 -14.23 12.11 -0.03
N ASP A 251 -14.64 10.87 0.24
CA ASP A 251 -15.73 10.22 -0.48
C ASP A 251 -17.11 10.76 -0.03
N LEU A 252 -17.28 11.17 1.23
CA LEU A 252 -18.46 11.93 1.70
C LEU A 252 -18.58 13.31 1.03
N VAL A 253 -17.49 14.06 0.92
CA VAL A 253 -17.47 15.38 0.29
C VAL A 253 -17.69 15.28 -1.22
N SER A 254 -17.12 14.26 -1.87
CA SER A 254 -17.34 13.98 -3.30
C SER A 254 -18.84 13.82 -3.60
N LYS A 255 -19.55 13.02 -2.80
CA LYS A 255 -20.98 12.73 -2.98
C LYS A 255 -21.88 13.90 -2.57
N SER A 256 -21.53 14.63 -1.52
CA SER A 256 -22.29 15.82 -1.09
C SER A 256 -22.24 16.97 -2.11
N ARG A 257 -21.32 16.94 -3.07
CA ARG A 257 -21.21 17.94 -4.17
C ARG A 257 -22.03 17.55 -5.41
N ILE A 258 -22.86 16.50 -5.36
CA ILE A 258 -23.79 16.11 -6.43
C ILE A 258 -25.25 16.64 -6.25
N PRO A 259 -25.55 17.84 -5.68
CA PRO A 259 -26.95 18.30 -5.65
C PRO A 259 -27.44 18.78 -7.02
N ARG A 260 -26.59 18.88 -8.05
CA ARG A 260 -26.99 19.42 -9.36
C ARG A 260 -27.67 18.42 -10.30
N PHE A 261 -27.53 17.11 -10.12
CA PHE A 261 -28.19 16.14 -11.00
C PHE A 261 -29.54 15.65 -10.46
N HIS A 262 -29.73 15.64 -9.14
CA HIS A 262 -31.02 15.28 -8.54
C HIS A 262 -32.11 16.35 -8.78
N LEU A 263 -31.72 17.62 -8.99
CA LEU A 263 -32.63 18.69 -9.36
C LEU A 263 -33.14 18.54 -10.80
N VAL A 264 -32.28 18.11 -11.74
CA VAL A 264 -32.65 17.94 -13.16
C VAL A 264 -33.67 16.81 -13.36
N ILE A 265 -33.55 15.69 -12.64
CA ILE A 265 -34.52 14.59 -12.76
C ILE A 265 -35.90 14.98 -12.16
N LEU A 266 -35.92 15.83 -11.12
CA LEU A 266 -37.19 16.32 -10.58
C LEU A 266 -37.82 17.40 -11.48
N GLU A 267 -37.01 18.20 -12.15
CA GLU A 267 -37.49 19.24 -13.08
C GLU A 267 -38.06 18.61 -14.37
N ASP A 268 -37.45 17.54 -14.89
CA ASP A 268 -38.02 16.77 -16.01
C ASP A 268 -39.35 16.09 -15.63
N SER A 269 -39.49 15.58 -14.40
CA SER A 269 -40.75 14.98 -13.93
C SER A 269 -41.90 15.98 -13.73
N HIS A 270 -41.58 17.27 -13.57
CA HIS A 270 -42.57 18.33 -13.42
C HIS A 270 -42.98 18.99 -14.76
N ASN A 271 -42.20 18.77 -15.82
CA ASN A 271 -42.47 19.34 -17.14
C ASN A 271 -43.23 18.37 -18.08
N GLU A 272 -43.44 17.12 -17.64
CA GLU A 272 -44.29 16.12 -18.30
C GLU A 272 -45.66 15.93 -17.62
N ALA A 273 -46.02 16.78 -16.64
CA ALA A 273 -47.31 16.74 -15.92
C ALA A 273 -48.21 17.95 -16.26
#